data_AF-A0A7W0Z2Q1-F1
#
_entry.id   AF-A0A7W0Z2Q1-F1
#
_cell.length_a   1.000
_cell.length_b   1.000
_cell.length_c   1.000
_cell.angle_alpha   90.00
_cell.angle_beta   90.00
_cell.angle_gamma   90.00
#
_symmetry.space_group_name_H-M   'P 1'
#
loop_
_entity.id
_entity.type
_entity.pdbx_description
1 polymer ?
#
loop_
_entity_poly.entity_id
_entity_poly.type
_entity_poly.pdbx_seq_one_letter_code
_entity_poly.pdbx_strand_id
1 'polypeptide(L)'
;DELVGIDVRPATGDLLAVGTSSTLYTIDPESGEATAIGEPFEPAIDGELVGFDFNPTVDRIRLVTDTGQNLRLNPETGLIGVNPDTDEPTIDGEAAYADGDDNADATASLSGAGYTNSVEGAESTVLYVIDTDTGVLAIQDPPNEGVLNTVGDLGVELDGQFGFDIAPTGAAYAAR
;
A
#
# COMPACT_ATOMS: atom_id res chain seq x y z
N ASP A 1 1.45 12.36 16.38
CA ASP A 1 1.37 11.22 15.45
C ASP A 1 2.61 11.24 14.59
N GLU A 2 3.11 10.08 14.20
CA GLU A 2 4.23 9.92 13.27
C GLU A 2 3.66 9.42 11.94
N LEU A 3 4.07 10.02 10.82
CA LEU A 3 3.64 9.59 9.49
C LEU A 3 4.50 8.42 9.04
N VAL A 4 3.86 7.34 8.59
CA VAL A 4 4.50 6.05 8.24
C VAL A 4 4.27 5.64 6.79
N GLY A 5 3.41 6.34 6.07
CA GLY A 5 3.22 6.17 4.62
C GLY A 5 2.77 7.48 3.99
N ILE A 6 3.15 7.71 2.74
CA ILE A 6 2.79 8.92 1.99
C ILE A 6 2.79 8.62 0.49
N ASP A 7 1.79 9.12 -0.23
CA ASP A 7 1.72 8.97 -1.68
C ASP A 7 0.83 10.08 -2.31
N VAL A 8 1.01 10.33 -3.60
CA VAL A 8 0.23 11.29 -4.39
C VAL A 8 -0.94 10.57 -5.05
N ARG A 9 -2.17 10.99 -4.72
CA ARG A 9 -3.40 10.45 -5.33
C ARG A 9 -3.44 10.77 -6.83
N PRO A 10 -3.36 9.78 -7.74
CA PRO A 10 -3.30 10.04 -9.18
C PRO A 10 -4.55 10.75 -9.73
N ALA A 11 -5.71 10.55 -9.09
CA ALA A 11 -6.98 11.13 -9.51
C ALA A 11 -7.10 12.65 -9.29
N THR A 12 -6.38 13.19 -8.29
CA THR A 12 -6.53 14.62 -7.90
C THR A 12 -5.22 15.36 -7.80
N GLY A 13 -4.10 14.66 -7.65
CA GLY A 13 -2.78 15.23 -7.37
C GLY A 13 -2.56 15.60 -5.91
N ASP A 14 -3.50 15.28 -5.01
CA ASP A 14 -3.37 15.54 -3.57
C ASP A 14 -2.30 14.62 -2.95
N LEU A 15 -1.50 15.16 -2.04
CA LEU A 15 -0.54 14.40 -1.25
C LEU A 15 -1.23 13.89 0.02
N LEU A 16 -1.32 12.57 0.19
CA LEU A 16 -1.94 11.95 1.37
C LEU A 16 -0.92 11.14 2.14
N ALA A 17 -1.07 11.11 3.46
CA ALA A 17 -0.22 10.35 4.37
C ALA A 17 -1.05 9.57 5.39
N VAL A 18 -0.49 8.48 5.92
CA VAL A 18 -1.06 7.75 7.05
C VAL A 18 -0.14 7.83 8.26
N GLY A 19 -0.72 8.00 9.44
CA GLY A 19 0.03 8.04 10.69
C GLY A 19 -0.09 6.75 11.52
N THR A 20 0.84 6.56 12.45
CA THR A 20 0.83 5.45 13.44
C THR A 20 -0.46 5.35 14.24
N SER A 21 -1.21 6.46 14.35
CA SER A 21 -2.53 6.48 14.98
C SER A 21 -3.65 5.83 14.16
N SER A 22 -3.33 5.25 12.99
CA SER A 22 -4.32 4.77 12.01
C SER A 22 -5.24 5.89 11.51
N THR A 23 -4.69 7.10 11.36
CA THR A 23 -5.40 8.26 10.81
C THR A 23 -4.83 8.59 9.44
N LEU A 24 -5.70 8.86 8.47
CA LEU A 24 -5.33 9.36 7.16
C LEU A 24 -5.28 10.89 7.19
N TYR A 25 -4.35 11.49 6.46
CA TYR A 25 -4.14 12.93 6.40
C TYR A 25 -4.00 13.39 4.95
N THR A 26 -4.53 14.57 4.62
CA THR A 26 -4.01 15.36 3.50
C THR A 26 -2.82 16.18 3.97
N ILE A 27 -1.80 16.33 3.13
CA ILE A 27 -0.61 17.12 3.39
C ILE A 27 -0.58 18.29 2.40
N ASP A 28 -0.48 19.51 2.91
CA ASP A 28 -0.16 20.68 2.09
C ASP A 28 1.32 20.62 1.69
N PRO A 29 1.67 20.46 0.40
CA PRO A 29 3.06 20.28 -0.01
C PRO A 29 3.91 21.56 0.08
N GLU A 30 3.29 22.74 0.23
CA GLU A 30 4.02 24.01 0.36
C GLU A 30 4.40 24.30 1.82
N SER A 31 3.50 24.01 2.76
CA SER A 31 3.64 24.32 4.19
C SER A 31 3.99 23.11 5.06
N GLY A 32 3.70 21.89 4.59
CA GLY A 32 3.80 20.65 5.37
C GLY A 32 2.68 20.47 6.39
N GLU A 33 1.62 21.28 6.34
CA GLU A 33 0.48 21.15 7.25
C GLU A 33 -0.29 19.85 6.96
N ALA A 34 -0.51 19.03 8.00
CA ALA A 34 -1.27 17.78 7.92
C ALA A 34 -2.69 17.99 8.45
N THR A 35 -3.70 17.68 7.63
CA THR A 35 -5.12 17.77 7.99
C THR A 35 -5.74 16.37 8.02
N ALA A 36 -6.33 15.98 9.14
CA ALA A 36 -6.92 14.65 9.29
C ALA A 36 -8.13 14.44 8.37
N ILE A 37 -8.23 13.24 7.80
CA ILE A 37 -9.34 12.75 7.00
C ILE A 37 -10.07 11.69 7.82
N GLY A 38 -11.28 12.00 8.26
CA GLY A 38 -12.08 11.10 9.08
C GLY A 38 -11.52 10.91 10.50
N GLU A 39 -12.00 9.85 11.14
CA GLU A 39 -11.51 9.36 12.44
C GLU A 39 -10.48 8.24 12.21
N PRO A 40 -9.70 7.85 13.22
CA PRO A 40 -8.84 6.67 13.13
C PRO A 40 -9.61 5.44 12.61
N PHE A 41 -9.06 4.76 11.61
CA PHE A 41 -9.68 3.60 10.99
C PHE A 41 -9.48 2.32 11.80
N GLU A 42 -10.38 1.36 11.57
CA GLU A 42 -10.33 0.03 12.17
C GLU A 42 -10.53 -1.05 11.09
N PRO A 43 -9.80 -2.19 11.12
CA PRO A 43 -8.74 -2.51 12.08
C PRO A 43 -7.55 -1.54 11.99
N ALA A 44 -7.00 -1.15 13.15
CA ALA A 44 -5.81 -0.33 13.23
C ALA A 44 -4.60 -0.99 12.53
N ILE A 45 -3.61 -0.17 12.15
CA ILE A 45 -2.33 -0.64 11.62
C ILE A 45 -1.73 -1.65 12.61
N ASP A 46 -1.40 -2.83 12.09
CA ASP A 46 -0.73 -3.89 12.82
C ASP A 46 0.65 -4.12 12.20
N GLY A 47 1.71 -3.86 12.95
CA GLY A 47 3.08 -3.90 12.46
C GLY A 47 3.86 -2.60 12.66
N GLU A 48 5.15 -2.66 12.37
CA GLU A 48 6.07 -1.52 12.45
C GLU A 48 6.40 -0.95 11.06
N LEU A 49 6.28 -1.76 10.01
CA LEU A 49 6.58 -1.36 8.65
C LEU A 49 5.28 -1.20 7.86
N VAL A 50 5.20 -0.17 7.03
CA VAL A 50 4.00 0.18 6.27
C VAL A 50 4.34 0.44 4.81
N GLY A 51 3.77 -0.34 3.89
CA GLY A 51 3.64 0.02 2.48
C GLY A 51 2.33 0.78 2.25
N PHE A 52 2.37 1.86 1.45
CA PHE A 52 1.22 2.74 1.22
C PHE A 52 1.25 3.29 -0.21
N ASP A 53 0.22 3.01 -1.02
CA ASP A 53 0.18 3.47 -2.43
C ASP A 53 -1.25 3.53 -2.99
N PHE A 54 -1.49 4.44 -3.94
CA PHE A 54 -2.78 4.61 -4.61
C PHE A 54 -2.96 3.70 -5.82
N ASN A 55 -4.06 2.95 -5.83
CA ASN A 55 -4.54 2.31 -7.04
C ASN A 55 -5.12 3.35 -8.01
N PRO A 56 -4.51 3.60 -9.18
CA PRO A 56 -4.92 4.65 -10.10
C PRO A 56 -6.23 4.34 -10.86
N THR A 57 -6.72 3.10 -10.78
CA THR A 57 -7.91 2.65 -11.55
C THR A 57 -9.21 2.73 -10.74
N VAL A 58 -9.15 2.43 -9.43
CA VAL A 58 -10.33 2.42 -8.54
C VAL A 58 -10.27 3.48 -7.44
N ASP A 59 -9.19 4.27 -7.40
CA ASP A 59 -9.01 5.38 -6.47
C ASP A 59 -9.18 4.94 -5.01
N ARG A 60 -8.35 3.97 -4.63
CA ARG A 60 -8.25 3.42 -3.29
C ARG A 60 -6.78 3.30 -2.90
N ILE A 61 -6.52 3.47 -1.63
CA ILE A 61 -5.19 3.30 -1.06
C ILE A 61 -5.02 1.82 -0.71
N ARG A 62 -3.89 1.21 -1.07
CA ARG A 62 -3.42 -0.04 -0.50
C ARG A 62 -2.50 0.27 0.66
N LEU A 63 -2.75 -0.35 1.80
CA LEU A 63 -1.87 -0.35 2.96
C LEU A 63 -1.49 -1.79 3.29
N VAL A 64 -0.21 -2.08 3.36
CA VAL A 64 0.32 -3.40 3.75
C VAL A 64 1.33 -3.25 4.88
N THR A 65 1.55 -4.30 5.68
CA THR A 65 2.51 -4.26 6.78
C THR A 65 3.40 -5.49 6.88
N ASP A 66 4.40 -5.42 7.75
CA ASP A 66 5.32 -6.50 8.10
C ASP A 66 4.66 -7.66 8.86
N THR A 67 3.41 -7.50 9.32
CA THR A 67 2.63 -8.61 9.88
C THR A 67 1.79 -9.35 8.83
N GLY A 68 1.89 -8.96 7.56
CA GLY A 68 1.06 -9.47 6.48
C GLY A 68 -0.33 -8.81 6.43
N GLN A 69 -0.56 -7.75 7.21
CA GLN A 69 -1.80 -6.98 7.13
C GLN A 69 -1.95 -6.42 5.71
N ASN A 70 -3.17 -6.45 5.19
CA ASN A 70 -3.50 -6.00 3.85
C ASN A 70 -4.85 -5.27 3.88
N LEU A 71 -4.81 -3.95 3.78
CA LEU A 71 -5.96 -3.08 3.91
C LEU A 71 -6.15 -2.23 2.66
N ARG A 72 -7.41 -1.87 2.41
CA ARG A 72 -7.79 -0.97 1.33
C ARG A 72 -8.55 0.21 1.88
N LEU A 73 -8.01 1.42 1.84
CA LEU A 73 -8.63 2.60 2.43
C LEU A 73 -9.33 3.47 1.38
N ASN A 74 -10.43 4.10 1.78
CA ASN A 74 -11.08 5.17 1.03
C ASN A 74 -10.37 6.50 1.31
N PRO A 75 -9.81 7.19 0.29
CA PRO A 75 -9.04 8.41 0.49
C PRO A 75 -9.88 9.62 0.95
N GLU A 76 -11.21 9.57 0.81
CA GLU A 76 -12.10 10.68 1.18
C GLU A 76 -12.64 10.55 2.60
N THR A 77 -12.77 9.32 3.10
CA THR A 77 -13.37 9.05 4.41
C THR A 77 -12.38 8.49 5.43
N GLY A 78 -11.23 7.99 4.99
CA GLY A 78 -10.24 7.30 5.82
C GLY A 78 -10.64 5.86 6.19
N LEU A 79 -11.85 5.40 5.82
CA LEU A 79 -12.37 4.09 6.23
C LEU A 79 -11.82 2.92 5.39
N ILE A 80 -11.70 1.75 6.00
CA ILE A 80 -11.25 0.51 5.34
C ILE A 80 -12.39 -0.17 4.58
N GLY A 81 -12.04 -0.76 3.44
CA GLY A 81 -12.82 -1.78 2.76
C GLY A 81 -14.11 -1.26 2.13
N VAL A 82 -14.29 0.03 1.96
CA VAL A 82 -15.63 0.53 1.65
C VAL A 82 -15.98 0.29 0.18
N ASN A 83 -17.03 -0.51 -0.08
CA ASN A 83 -17.62 -0.65 -1.41
C ASN A 83 -18.06 0.74 -1.90
N PRO A 84 -17.55 1.22 -3.05
CA PRO A 84 -17.81 2.58 -3.53
C PRO A 84 -19.29 2.89 -3.79
N ASP A 85 -20.11 1.87 -4.06
CA ASP A 85 -21.53 2.06 -4.39
C ASP A 85 -22.44 1.96 -3.17
N THR A 86 -22.01 1.30 -2.10
CA THR A 86 -22.89 0.93 -0.98
C THR A 86 -22.40 1.37 0.39
N ASP A 87 -21.18 1.90 0.49
CA ASP A 87 -20.51 2.20 1.76
C ASP A 87 -20.37 1.00 2.72
N GLU A 88 -20.45 -0.23 2.20
CA GLU A 88 -20.36 -1.44 3.02
C GLU A 88 -18.90 -1.90 3.19
N PRO A 89 -18.48 -2.39 4.36
CA PRO A 89 -17.14 -2.92 4.58
C PRO A 89 -16.87 -4.19 3.75
N THR A 90 -15.72 -4.22 3.08
CA THR A 90 -15.10 -5.38 2.44
C THR A 90 -13.87 -5.74 3.25
N ILE A 91 -13.78 -6.99 3.70
CA ILE A 91 -12.61 -7.48 4.41
C ILE A 91 -11.69 -8.09 3.36
N ASP A 92 -10.51 -7.50 3.21
CA ASP A 92 -9.44 -8.04 2.39
C ASP A 92 -8.75 -9.20 3.14
N GLY A 93 -8.19 -10.16 2.39
CA GLY A 93 -7.39 -11.26 2.95
C GLY A 93 -5.98 -10.80 3.34
N GLU A 94 -5.43 -11.42 4.38
CA GLU A 94 -4.02 -11.24 4.78
C GLU A 94 -3.07 -11.65 3.64
N ALA A 95 -1.91 -11.01 3.58
CA ALA A 95 -0.92 -11.28 2.56
C ALA A 95 -0.29 -12.68 2.76
N ALA A 96 -0.31 -13.49 1.71
CA ALA A 96 0.28 -14.83 1.72
C ALA A 96 0.74 -15.24 0.33
N TYR A 97 1.86 -15.96 0.25
CA TYR A 97 2.35 -16.50 -1.01
C TYR A 97 1.41 -17.58 -1.57
N ALA A 98 1.26 -17.59 -2.90
CA ALA A 98 0.44 -18.56 -3.60
C ALA A 98 0.97 -19.99 -3.42
N ASP A 99 0.06 -20.97 -3.47
CA ASP A 99 0.43 -22.39 -3.46
C ASP A 99 1.39 -22.71 -4.62
N GLY A 100 2.58 -23.20 -4.28
CA GLY A 100 3.61 -23.57 -5.26
C GLY A 100 4.49 -22.42 -5.74
N ASP A 101 4.33 -21.21 -5.17
CA ASP A 101 5.30 -20.12 -5.30
C ASP A 101 6.65 -20.51 -4.67
N ASP A 102 7.74 -19.90 -5.14
CA ASP A 102 9.09 -20.13 -4.61
C ASP A 102 9.20 -19.79 -3.11
N ASN A 103 8.35 -18.88 -2.61
CA ASN A 103 8.26 -18.46 -1.21
C ASN A 103 6.99 -18.99 -0.50
N ALA A 104 6.32 -20.02 -1.02
CA ALA A 104 5.04 -20.51 -0.49
C ALA A 104 5.02 -20.86 1.03
N ASP A 105 6.17 -21.24 1.59
CA ASP A 105 6.30 -21.59 3.02
C ASP A 105 6.73 -20.38 3.89
N ALA A 106 6.99 -19.21 3.30
CA ALA A 106 7.38 -18.00 4.00
C ALA A 106 6.15 -17.25 4.54
N THR A 107 6.30 -16.62 5.70
CA THR A 107 5.35 -15.62 6.19
C THR A 107 5.63 -14.31 5.48
N ALA A 108 4.59 -13.66 4.94
CA ALA A 108 4.75 -12.37 4.28
C ALA A 108 5.12 -11.27 5.29
N SER A 109 6.12 -10.45 4.95
CA SER A 109 6.55 -9.29 5.74
C SER A 109 6.75 -8.09 4.82
N LEU A 110 5.74 -7.23 4.67
CA LEU A 110 5.68 -6.22 3.61
C LEU A 110 5.97 -4.80 4.13
N SER A 111 6.83 -4.05 3.45
CA SER A 111 7.10 -2.63 3.77
C SER A 111 6.96 -1.67 2.58
N GLY A 112 6.77 -2.20 1.36
CA GLY A 112 6.61 -1.39 0.16
C GLY A 112 5.40 -1.86 -0.64
N ALA A 113 4.62 -0.92 -1.14
CA ALA A 113 3.54 -1.14 -2.10
C ALA A 113 3.68 -0.11 -3.22
N GLY A 114 3.38 -0.50 -4.46
CA GLY A 114 3.49 0.37 -5.62
C GLY A 114 2.62 -0.13 -6.77
N TYR A 115 1.64 0.66 -7.18
CA TYR A 115 0.84 0.39 -8.37
C TYR A 115 1.50 0.96 -9.62
N THR A 116 1.45 0.21 -10.73
CA THR A 116 1.89 0.74 -12.03
C THR A 116 0.87 1.71 -12.61
N ASN A 117 1.29 2.52 -13.59
CA ASN A 117 0.43 3.46 -14.34
C ASN A 117 -0.23 4.50 -13.44
N SER A 118 0.51 5.08 -12.48
CA SER A 118 0.05 6.10 -11.53
C SER A 118 -0.29 7.45 -12.19
N VAL A 119 -1.33 7.44 -13.03
CA VAL A 119 -1.87 8.58 -13.78
C VAL A 119 -3.38 8.63 -13.66
N GLU A 120 -3.94 9.82 -13.75
CA GLU A 120 -5.40 10.02 -13.80
C GLU A 120 -6.01 9.23 -14.97
N GLY A 121 -7.07 8.45 -14.68
CA GLY A 121 -7.81 7.71 -15.71
C GLY A 121 -7.10 6.47 -16.25
N ALA A 122 -6.14 5.91 -15.51
CA ALA A 122 -5.51 4.63 -15.88
C ALA A 122 -6.56 3.53 -16.12
N GLU A 123 -6.43 2.80 -17.23
CA GLU A 123 -7.34 1.68 -17.57
C GLU A 123 -6.90 0.35 -16.95
N SER A 124 -5.64 0.25 -16.52
CA SER A 124 -5.07 -0.95 -15.91
C SER A 124 -3.94 -0.59 -14.95
N THR A 125 -3.72 -1.47 -13.98
CA THR A 125 -2.62 -1.37 -13.02
C THR A 125 -2.22 -2.76 -12.52
N VAL A 126 -1.00 -2.88 -12.01
CA VAL A 126 -0.45 -4.05 -11.33
C VAL A 126 0.09 -3.58 -9.99
N LEU A 127 -0.28 -4.28 -8.92
CA LEU A 127 0.27 -4.04 -7.59
C LEU A 127 1.57 -4.84 -7.42
N TYR A 128 2.65 -4.14 -7.14
CA TYR A 128 3.89 -4.72 -6.66
C TYR A 128 4.06 -4.43 -5.18
N VAL A 129 4.60 -5.41 -4.45
CA VAL A 129 5.01 -5.25 -3.06
C VAL A 129 6.43 -5.76 -2.86
N ILE A 130 7.07 -5.25 -1.82
CA ILE A 130 8.40 -5.71 -1.40
C ILE A 130 8.27 -6.43 -0.07
N ASP A 131 8.71 -7.67 -0.06
CA ASP A 131 8.83 -8.49 1.13
C ASP A 131 10.24 -8.36 1.71
N THR A 132 10.31 -7.89 2.95
CA THR A 132 11.57 -7.51 3.60
C THR A 132 12.33 -8.71 4.16
N ASP A 133 11.63 -9.77 4.55
CA ASP A 133 12.25 -10.98 5.13
C ASP A 133 12.87 -11.85 4.04
N THR A 134 12.16 -12.01 2.92
CA THR A 134 12.63 -12.80 1.77
C THR A 134 13.47 -11.97 0.80
N GLY A 135 13.39 -10.63 0.84
CA GLY A 135 14.18 -9.75 -0.02
C GLY A 135 13.73 -9.75 -1.48
N VAL A 136 12.47 -10.06 -1.75
CA VAL A 136 11.93 -10.19 -3.10
C VAL A 136 10.97 -9.07 -3.48
N LEU A 137 10.87 -8.83 -4.78
CA LEU A 137 9.73 -8.17 -5.38
C LEU A 137 8.65 -9.22 -5.65
N ALA A 138 7.41 -8.95 -5.27
CA ALA A 138 6.25 -9.79 -5.55
C ALA A 138 5.14 -8.99 -6.24
N ILE A 139 4.33 -9.66 -7.06
CA ILE A 139 3.05 -9.17 -7.54
C ILE A 139 1.97 -9.65 -6.57
N GLN A 140 1.15 -8.73 -6.09
CA GLN A 140 -0.01 -9.08 -5.27
C GLN A 140 -1.26 -9.14 -6.16
N ASP A 141 -1.59 -10.35 -6.60
CA ASP A 141 -2.69 -10.62 -7.53
C ASP A 141 -3.43 -11.93 -7.18
N PRO A 142 -4.73 -11.87 -6.84
CA PRO A 142 -5.55 -10.66 -6.75
C PRO A 142 -5.29 -9.85 -5.45
N PRO A 143 -5.30 -8.50 -5.52
CA PRO A 143 -4.80 -7.64 -4.44
C PRO A 143 -5.66 -7.69 -3.18
N ASN A 144 -6.98 -7.84 -3.32
CA ASN A 144 -7.89 -7.86 -2.17
C ASN A 144 -7.81 -9.18 -1.41
N GLU A 145 -7.38 -10.26 -2.06
CA GLU A 145 -7.19 -11.57 -1.45
C GLU A 145 -5.81 -11.73 -0.81
N GLY A 146 -4.89 -10.78 -1.01
CA GLY A 146 -3.56 -10.82 -0.40
C GLY A 146 -2.57 -11.77 -1.09
N VAL A 147 -2.91 -12.35 -2.23
CA VAL A 147 -2.09 -13.42 -2.84
C VAL A 147 -0.81 -12.85 -3.45
N LEU A 148 0.34 -13.30 -2.97
CA LEU A 148 1.67 -12.91 -3.43
C LEU A 148 2.22 -13.93 -4.44
N ASN A 149 2.75 -13.42 -5.55
CA ASN A 149 3.45 -14.19 -6.58
C ASN A 149 4.85 -13.59 -6.75
N THR A 150 5.89 -14.38 -6.47
CA THR A 150 7.28 -13.93 -6.51
C THR A 150 7.69 -13.53 -7.94
N VAL A 151 8.27 -12.33 -8.08
CA VAL A 151 8.87 -11.86 -9.35
C VAL A 151 10.36 -12.19 -9.37
N GLY A 152 11.04 -11.96 -8.25
CA GLY A 152 12.44 -12.32 -8.06
C GLY A 152 13.15 -11.50 -6.98
N ASP A 153 14.38 -11.90 -6.68
CA ASP A 153 15.24 -11.26 -5.70
C ASP A 153 15.61 -9.81 -6.08
N LEU A 154 15.59 -8.92 -5.09
CA LEU A 154 16.09 -7.54 -5.23
C LEU A 154 17.62 -7.47 -5.17
N GLY A 155 18.28 -8.51 -4.63
CA GLY A 155 19.74 -8.60 -4.54
C GLY A 155 20.37 -7.62 -3.54
N VAL A 156 19.57 -7.04 -2.65
CA VAL A 156 19.98 -6.13 -1.59
C VAL A 156 19.37 -6.58 -0.26
N GLU A 157 20.05 -6.29 0.84
CA GLU A 157 19.50 -6.53 2.17
C GLU A 157 18.48 -5.43 2.50
N LEU A 158 17.29 -5.83 2.91
CA LEU A 158 16.22 -4.95 3.35
C LEU A 158 16.03 -5.11 4.85
N ASP A 159 15.98 -3.99 5.56
CA ASP A 159 15.77 -3.90 7.00
C ASP A 159 15.08 -2.56 7.31
N GLY A 160 14.04 -2.61 8.15
CA GLY A 160 13.27 -1.43 8.54
C GLY A 160 12.42 -0.81 7.43
N GLN A 161 11.85 0.35 7.73
CA GLN A 161 10.96 1.09 6.84
C GLN A 161 11.73 1.69 5.66
N PHE A 162 11.14 1.61 4.47
CA PHE A 162 11.57 2.33 3.28
C PHE A 162 10.34 2.79 2.47
N GLY A 163 10.54 3.76 1.59
CA GLY A 163 9.54 4.12 0.58
C GLY A 163 9.70 3.25 -0.67
N PHE A 164 8.60 2.91 -1.31
CA PHE A 164 8.55 2.25 -2.61
C PHE A 164 7.47 2.94 -3.45
N ASP A 165 7.78 3.25 -4.71
CA ASP A 165 6.85 3.90 -5.64
C ASP A 165 7.19 3.49 -7.08
N ILE A 166 6.19 3.39 -7.94
CA ILE A 166 6.33 3.17 -9.37
C ILE A 166 5.83 4.39 -10.12
N ALA A 167 6.78 5.12 -10.72
CA ALA A 167 6.47 6.30 -11.51
C ALA A 167 5.57 5.96 -12.72
N PRO A 168 4.84 6.94 -13.28
CA PRO A 168 4.02 6.78 -14.50
C PRO A 168 4.75 6.15 -15.70
N THR A 169 6.07 6.26 -15.73
CA THR A 169 6.93 5.68 -16.77
C THR A 169 7.17 4.17 -16.61
N GLY A 170 6.72 3.58 -15.50
CA GLY A 170 6.98 2.19 -15.09
C GLY A 170 8.32 2.01 -14.36
N ALA A 171 9.07 3.08 -14.13
CA ALA A 171 10.29 3.01 -13.33
C ALA A 171 9.94 2.90 -11.85
N ALA A 172 10.42 1.84 -11.19
CA ALA A 172 10.24 1.62 -9.77
C ALA A 172 11.43 2.17 -8.98
N TYR A 173 11.15 2.81 -7.84
CA TYR A 173 12.13 3.39 -6.93
C TYR A 173 11.89 2.90 -5.52
N ALA A 174 12.96 2.52 -4.82
CA ALA A 174 12.94 2.25 -3.39
C ALA A 174 14.02 3.08 -2.69
N ALA A 175 13.69 3.70 -1.57
CA ALA A 175 14.59 4.59 -0.85
C ALA A 175 14.39 4.54 0.66
N ARG A 176 15.48 4.75 1.41
CA ARG A 176 15.50 4.94 2.86
C ARG A 176 15.75 6.39 3.23
#